data_AF-A0A846GA08-F1
#
_entry.id   AF-A0A846GA08-F1
#
_cell.length_a   1.000
_cell.length_b   1.000
_cell.length_c   1.000
_cell.angle_alpha   90.00
_cell.angle_beta   90.00
_cell.angle_gamma   90.00
#
_symmetry.space_group_name_H-M   'P 1'
#
loop_
_entity.id
_entity.type
_entity.pdbx_description
1 polymer ?
#
loop_
_entity_poly.entity_id
_entity_poly.type
_entity_poly.pdbx_seq_one_letter_code
_entity_poly.pdbx_strand_id
1 'polypeptide(L)'
;MSNNSLIYLLDPNVCIVYLKNKNSSVNNYFHRLESDKIAVFSVVKAELFYGSRRSNNPQKSLNIQLLFLRQFVSLPFDDSCFFGIFARKSVGKEPELLSGLAFNVLPESLR
;
A
#
# COMPACT_ATOMS: atom_id res chain seq x y z
N MET A 1 20.75 -14.99 -11.58
CA MET A 1 20.54 -13.53 -11.62
C MET A 1 19.24 -13.25 -10.90
N SER A 2 19.28 -12.87 -9.63
CA SER A 2 18.08 -12.52 -8.86
C SER A 2 17.58 -11.17 -9.37
N ASN A 3 16.63 -11.21 -10.31
CA ASN A 3 15.91 -10.01 -10.71
C ASN A 3 15.10 -9.53 -9.52
N ASN A 4 15.69 -8.64 -8.73
CA ASN A 4 15.04 -7.97 -7.62
C ASN A 4 13.99 -7.02 -8.22
N SER A 5 12.84 -7.58 -8.61
CA SER A 5 11.73 -6.81 -9.15
C SER A 5 11.21 -5.92 -8.03
N LEU A 6 11.48 -4.62 -8.12
CA LEU A 6 10.96 -3.66 -7.16
C LEU A 6 9.43 -3.63 -7.27
N ILE A 7 8.77 -3.96 -6.17
CA ILE A 7 7.31 -3.87 -6.03
C ILE A 7 6.98 -2.54 -5.34
N TYR A 8 6.17 -1.73 -6.00
CA TYR A 8 5.62 -0.48 -5.47
C TYR A 8 4.35 -0.76 -4.67
N LEU A 9 4.31 -0.29 -3.43
CA LEU A 9 3.13 -0.37 -2.57
C LEU A 9 2.35 0.93 -2.64
N LEU A 10 1.06 0.84 -2.95
CA LEU A 10 0.22 2.03 -3.07
C LEU A 10 -0.13 2.64 -1.72
N ASP A 11 0.01 3.96 -1.65
CA ASP A 11 -0.53 4.79 -0.57
C ASP A 11 -1.95 5.26 -0.93
N PRO A 12 -2.88 5.31 0.03
CA PRO A 12 -4.27 5.71 -0.21
C PRO A 12 -4.38 7.14 -0.74
N ASN A 13 -3.53 8.08 -0.33
CA ASN A 13 -3.56 9.45 -0.85
C ASN A 13 -3.13 9.51 -2.32
N VAL A 14 -2.12 8.71 -2.69
CA VAL A 14 -1.67 8.58 -4.09
C VAL A 14 -2.81 8.04 -4.95
N CYS A 15 -3.52 7.02 -4.47
CA CYS A 15 -4.70 6.49 -5.15
C CYS A 15 -5.79 7.56 -5.35
N ILE A 16 -6.07 8.36 -4.31
CA ILE A 16 -7.05 9.45 -4.39
C ILE A 16 -6.64 10.51 -5.42
N VAL A 17 -5.37 10.91 -5.44
CA VAL A 17 -4.84 11.88 -6.42
C VAL A 17 -4.96 11.32 -7.83
N TYR A 18 -4.58 10.06 -8.04
CA TYR A 18 -4.68 9.38 -9.34
C TYR A 18 -6.13 9.38 -9.85
N LEU A 19 -7.08 9.00 -9.00
CA LEU A 19 -8.50 8.88 -9.35
C LEU A 19 -9.19 10.22 -9.60
N LYS A 20 -8.76 11.30 -8.92
CA LYS A 20 -9.38 12.63 -9.04
C LYS A 20 -8.74 13.51 -10.11
N ASN A 21 -7.43 13.41 -10.32
CA ASN A 21 -6.69 14.35 -11.16
C ASN A 21 -5.89 13.64 -12.26
N LYS A 22 -6.48 13.59 -13.46
CA LYS A 22 -5.91 12.95 -14.66
C LYS A 22 -4.58 13.55 -15.12
N ASN A 23 -4.31 14.83 -14.84
CA ASN A 23 -3.11 15.53 -15.30
C ASN A 23 -2.03 15.66 -14.21
N SER A 24 -2.13 14.86 -13.14
CA SER A 24 -1.14 14.87 -12.08
C SER A 24 0.16 14.16 -12.50
N SER A 25 1.27 14.55 -11.89
CA SER A 25 2.56 13.84 -12.00
C SER A 25 2.44 12.36 -11.60
N VAL A 26 1.52 12.04 -10.68
CA VAL A 26 1.18 10.68 -10.29
C VAL A 26 0.65 9.87 -11.47
N ASN A 27 -0.29 10.40 -12.27
CA ASN A 27 -0.81 9.71 -13.45
C ASN A 27 0.30 9.39 -14.46
N ASN A 28 1.18 10.35 -14.73
CA ASN A 28 2.33 10.15 -15.62
C ASN A 28 3.28 9.06 -15.10
N TYR A 29 3.46 8.96 -13.78
CA TYR A 29 4.29 7.93 -13.17
C TYR A 29 3.64 6.54 -13.27
N PHE A 30 2.34 6.44 -12.98
CA PHE A 30 1.58 5.20 -13.13
C PHE A 30 1.61 4.67 -14.57
N HIS A 31 1.52 5.54 -15.58
CA HIS A 31 1.62 5.13 -16.98
C HIS A 31 2.97 4.54 -17.40
N ARG A 32 4.03 4.81 -16.63
CA ARG A 32 5.38 4.27 -16.88
C ARG A 32 5.66 2.98 -16.12
N LEU A 33 4.81 2.63 -15.16
CA LEU A 33 4.94 1.42 -14.36
C LEU A 33 4.13 0.29 -14.96
N GLU A 34 4.70 -0.90 -14.94
CA GLU A 34 3.96 -2.12 -15.23
C GLU A 34 3.05 -2.45 -14.04
N SER A 35 1.79 -2.81 -14.32
CA SER A 35 0.78 -3.00 -13.27
C SER A 35 1.07 -4.20 -12.36
N ASP A 36 1.85 -5.18 -12.84
CA ASP A 36 2.33 -6.34 -12.06
C ASP A 36 3.41 -5.97 -11.04
N LYS A 37 4.07 -4.80 -11.19
CA LYS A 37 5.01 -4.23 -10.20
C LYS A 37 4.32 -3.40 -9.14
N ILE A 38 2.99 -3.28 -9.18
CA ILE A 38 2.22 -2.48 -8.23
C ILE A 38 1.35 -3.40 -7.37
N ALA A 39 1.43 -3.20 -6.06
CA ALA A 39 0.67 -3.94 -5.07
C ALA A 39 -0.11 -3.02 -4.12
N VAL A 40 -1.23 -3.53 -3.62
CA VAL A 40 -2.13 -2.83 -2.70
C VAL A 40 -2.50 -3.73 -1.54
N PHE A 41 -2.27 -3.26 -0.31
CA PHE A 41 -2.71 -3.96 0.89
C PHE A 41 -4.23 -3.87 1.09
N SER A 42 -4.82 -4.91 1.68
CA SER A 42 -6.23 -4.94 2.06
C SER A 42 -6.66 -3.73 2.89
N VAL A 43 -5.81 -3.24 3.79
CA VAL A 43 -6.07 -2.04 4.61
C VAL A 43 -6.27 -0.78 3.75
N VAL A 44 -5.46 -0.60 2.71
CA VAL A 44 -5.57 0.54 1.78
C VAL A 44 -6.88 0.46 1.00
N LYS A 45 -7.31 -0.75 0.60
CA LYS A 45 -8.63 -0.95 -0.04
C LYS A 45 -9.77 -0.55 0.90
N ALA A 46 -9.68 -0.94 2.17
CA ALA A 46 -10.69 -0.60 3.17
C ALA A 46 -10.82 0.92 3.35
N GLU A 47 -9.70 1.64 3.43
CA GLU A 47 -9.71 3.11 3.54
C GLU A 47 -10.33 3.77 2.31
N LEU A 48 -9.98 3.32 1.10
CA LEU A 48 -10.55 3.85 -0.14
C LEU A 48 -12.07 3.64 -0.20
N PHE A 49 -12.53 2.43 0.12
CA PHE A 49 -13.95 2.10 0.12
C PHE A 49 -14.70 2.88 1.20
N TYR A 50 -14.12 3.05 2.38
CA TYR A 50 -14.69 3.91 3.42
C TYR A 50 -14.83 5.37 2.94
N GLY A 51 -13.81 5.90 2.26
CA GLY A 51 -13.87 7.22 1.62
C GLY A 51 -14.98 7.33 0.57
N SER A 52 -15.21 6.28 -0.22
CA SER A 52 -16.27 6.27 -1.24
C SER A 52 -17.68 6.40 -0.66
N ARG A 53 -17.93 5.80 0.51
CA ARG A 53 -19.22 5.89 1.21
C ARG A 53 -19.58 7.32 1.63
N ARG A 54 -18.59 8.17 1.83
CA ARG A 54 -18.77 9.60 2.20
C ARG A 54 -18.85 10.52 0.98
N SER A 55 -18.77 9.99 -0.24
CA SER A 55 -18.81 10.79 -1.47
C SER A 55 -20.25 11.12 -1.90
N ASN A 56 -20.39 12.10 -2.78
CA ASN A 56 -21.69 12.56 -3.28
C ASN A 56 -22.46 11.48 -4.07
N ASN A 57 -21.75 10.49 -4.64
CA ASN A 57 -22.35 9.34 -5.30
C ASN A 57 -21.56 8.05 -4.94
N PRO A 58 -21.90 7.41 -3.80
CA PRO A 58 -21.13 6.29 -3.26
C PRO A 58 -20.99 5.10 -4.21
N GLN A 59 -22.06 4.72 -4.91
CA GLN A 59 -22.07 3.59 -5.83
C GLN A 59 -21.13 3.81 -7.01
N LYS A 60 -21.21 5.01 -7.62
CA LYS A 60 -20.32 5.38 -8.73
C LYS A 60 -18.85 5.40 -8.28
N SER A 61 -18.57 6.01 -7.13
CA SER A 61 -17.22 6.09 -6.57
C SER A 61 -16.64 4.71 -6.26
N LEU A 62 -17.43 3.82 -5.66
CA LEU A 62 -17.01 2.45 -5.35
C LEU A 62 -16.69 1.65 -6.62
N ASN A 63 -17.52 1.75 -7.66
CA ASN A 63 -17.29 1.02 -8.91
C ASN A 63 -15.99 1.48 -9.60
N ILE A 64 -15.73 2.79 -9.63
CA ILE A 64 -14.48 3.35 -10.16
C ILE A 64 -13.27 2.81 -9.38
N GLN A 65 -13.34 2.81 -8.04
CA GLN A 65 -12.27 2.29 -7.20
C GLN A 65 -12.05 0.79 -7.40
N LEU A 66 -13.11 -0.01 -7.57
CA LEU A 66 -13.00 -1.44 -7.86
C LEU A 66 -12.29 -1.70 -9.19
N LEU A 67 -12.67 -0.98 -10.25
CA LEU A 67 -12.01 -1.10 -11.56
C LEU A 67 -10.54 -0.68 -11.51
N PHE A 68 -10.22 0.37 -10.75
CA PHE A 68 -8.84 0.77 -10.49
C PHE A 68 -8.04 -0.32 -9.76
N LEU A 69 -8.55 -0.79 -8.62
CA LEU A 69 -7.85 -1.75 -7.76
C LEU A 69 -7.71 -3.15 -8.39
N ARG A 70 -8.55 -3.52 -9.37
CA ARG A 70 -8.46 -4.79 -10.10
C ARG A 70 -7.21 -4.90 -10.98
N GLN A 71 -6.53 -3.78 -11.26
CA GLN A 71 -5.34 -3.76 -12.10
C GLN A 71 -4.07 -4.18 -11.34
N PHE A 72 -4.10 -4.22 -10.00
CA PHE A 72 -2.92 -4.39 -9.16
C PHE A 72 -2.97 -5.64 -8.31
N VAL A 73 -1.80 -6.08 -7.87
CA VAL A 73 -1.67 -7.23 -6.96
C VAL A 73 -2.27 -6.89 -5.60
N SER A 74 -3.18 -7.74 -5.10
CA SER A 74 -3.77 -7.58 -3.78
C SER A 74 -2.97 -8.35 -2.74
N LEU A 75 -2.52 -7.67 -1.69
CA LEU A 75 -1.81 -8.32 -0.58
C LEU A 75 -2.66 -8.29 0.70
N PRO A 76 -2.70 -9.39 1.48
CA PRO A 76 -3.26 -9.36 2.83
C PRO A 76 -2.36 -8.52 3.74
N PHE A 77 -2.92 -8.02 4.84
CA PHE A 77 -2.18 -7.36 5.89
C PHE A 77 -2.18 -8.24 7.13
N ASP A 78 -1.05 -8.91 7.38
CA ASP A 78 -0.78 -9.77 8.53
C ASP A 78 0.39 -9.22 9.36
N ASP A 79 0.76 -9.92 10.44
CA ASP A 79 1.85 -9.48 11.33
C ASP A 79 3.21 -9.41 10.61
N SER A 80 3.46 -10.31 9.65
CA SER A 80 4.69 -10.29 8.84
C SER A 80 4.80 -9.00 8.03
N CYS A 81 3.69 -8.59 7.41
CA CYS A 81 3.58 -7.31 6.72
C CYS A 81 3.80 -6.13 7.67
N PHE A 82 3.17 -6.16 8.85
CA PHE A 82 3.33 -5.13 9.88
C PHE A 82 4.81 -4.94 10.25
N PHE A 83 5.53 -6.02 10.58
CA PHE A 83 6.95 -5.93 10.93
C PHE A 83 7.82 -5.46 9.77
N GLY A 84 7.57 -5.94 8.55
CA GLY A 84 8.32 -5.51 7.37
C GLY A 84 8.17 -4.00 7.11
N ILE A 85 6.95 -3.47 7.22
CA ILE A 85 6.69 -2.02 7.07
C ILE A 85 7.28 -1.24 8.25
N PHE A 86 7.10 -1.72 9.47
CA PHE A 86 7.62 -1.09 10.68
C PHE A 86 9.14 -0.99 10.62
N ALA A 87 9.84 -2.08 10.27
CA ALA A 87 11.27 -2.10 10.09
C ALA A 87 11.71 -1.09 9.02
N ARG A 88 11.08 -1.10 7.84
CA ARG A 88 11.38 -0.14 6.74
C ARG A 88 11.19 1.32 7.16
N LYS A 89 10.14 1.62 7.94
CA LYS A 89 9.87 2.99 8.43
C LYS A 89 10.77 3.40 9.60
N SER A 90 11.39 2.43 10.28
CA SER A 90 12.29 2.65 11.41
C SER A 90 13.76 2.68 11.01
N VAL A 91 14.12 2.34 9.76
CA VAL A 91 15.48 2.50 9.24
C VAL A 91 15.92 3.96 9.41
N GLY A 92 16.98 4.19 10.20
CA GLY A 92 17.53 5.53 10.49
C GLY A 92 16.92 6.25 11.70
N LYS A 93 16.06 5.60 12.48
CA LYS A 93 15.56 6.11 13.77
C LYS A 93 16.26 5.40 14.94
N GLU A 94 16.37 6.08 16.09
CA GLU A 94 17.12 5.60 17.26
C GLU A 94 16.72 4.16 17.67
N PRO A 95 17.71 3.29 17.95
CA PRO A 95 17.49 1.87 18.19
C PRO A 95 16.81 1.53 19.53
N GLU A 96 16.66 2.48 20.45
CA GLU A 96 16.13 2.24 21.81
C GLU A 96 14.64 1.87 21.82
N LEU A 97 13.86 2.26 20.81
CA LEU A 97 12.45 1.85 20.66
C LEU A 97 12.29 0.44 20.07
N LEU A 98 13.33 -0.09 19.43
CA LEU A 98 13.27 -1.37 18.71
C LEU A 98 13.57 -2.56 19.62
N SER A 99 14.38 -2.38 20.67
CA SER A 99 14.78 -3.46 21.58
C SER A 99 13.61 -4.01 22.42
N GLY A 100 12.63 -3.17 22.79
CA GLY A 100 11.47 -3.58 23.59
C GLY A 100 10.33 -4.23 22.80
N LEU A 101 10.12 -3.84 21.53
CA LEU A 101 9.02 -4.33 20.69
C LEU A 101 9.45 -5.44 19.72
N ALA A 102 10.70 -5.49 19.26
CA ALA A 102 11.14 -6.50 18.30
C ALA A 102 11.41 -7.87 18.94
N PHE A 103 11.89 -7.92 20.19
CA PHE A 103 12.34 -9.18 20.79
C PHE A 103 11.18 -10.13 21.13
N ASN A 104 10.02 -9.60 21.53
CA ASN A 104 8.88 -10.43 21.98
C ASN A 104 7.79 -10.67 20.93
N VAL A 105 7.85 -10.03 19.76
CA VAL A 105 6.77 -10.08 18.77
C VAL A 105 7.20 -10.61 17.40
N LEU A 106 8.51 -10.73 17.13
CA LEU A 106 8.98 -11.47 15.95
C LEU A 106 8.80 -13.00 16.16
N PRO A 107 8.23 -13.73 15.18
CA PRO A 107 8.11 -15.18 15.26
C PRO A 107 9.50 -15.82 15.36
N GLU A 108 9.63 -16.95 16.08
CA GLU A 108 10.92 -17.61 16.36
C GLU A 108 11.75 -17.90 15.10
N SER A 109 11.10 -18.09 13.94
CA SER A 109 11.77 -18.31 12.65
C SER A 109 12.54 -17.10 12.11
N LEU A 110 12.38 -15.92 12.73
CA LEU A 110 12.97 -14.64 12.33
C LEU A 110 13.85 -14.02 13.43
N ARG A 111 14.05 -14.74 14.55
CA ARG A 111 15.00 -14.39 15.60
C ARG A 111 16.41 -14.88 15.27
#